data_AF-A0A925PZP1-F1
#
_entry.id   AF-A0A925PZP1-F1
#
_cell.length_a   1.000
_cell.length_b   1.000
_cell.length_c   1.000
_cell.angle_alpha   90.00
_cell.angle_beta   90.00
_cell.angle_gamma   90.00
#
_symmetry.space_group_name_H-M   'P 1'
#
loop_
_entity.id
_entity.type
_entity.pdbx_description
1 polymer ?
#
loop_
_entity_poly.entity_id
_entity_poly.type
_entity_poly.pdbx_seq_one_letter_code
_entity_poly.pdbx_strand_id
1 'polypeptide(L)'
;MRIRGAWFACWVLACAASLPCAAQLTESEKQLLLGAMTEQSAVELGRAADAGALKRIINMGDPQLVRAFSRGMEFARVERMSPEIEALVVAHFHDARVGEALRALSPWYRTRPLFDLYYARVQSAFRADEPSFKQILRTDQPGIDDALLRVVDKFPARDELNPVVIFVGERKHPAAVPLLISSLEQGYRILGRVDPRHNRPMGLLLAYPSPDTWRKASEEIERLNREGRITPQAYKEGRDQLDRALADADLTLARMRRSELRTVFERRRAALVPNTAQIATLKEASPREYLEQQRKHLAALDGIAAELGDESVGYGVGNDYFMLGLHARFRLRDAAAARDLFAKGAAYRHAMSQIALADLFELELKDKAAALKAYEAALEEASRPTERRPFFPYGGSGTAGNDFYRAWLAQEIEYLRTGRPFQGRIPEKVIAGFFDVLIGNVGYFVDTLAADVPMDVLPSAGFASVAVPAYARMAPAATSWDDVQASFERIERAGLAQKLEKLPPSRLALFLALRPISALPAPDILRLLARSDPSGYWSACVLGTVSYLSSKGAAGRQESVRNGTAHLLPGMAAPGNPNALSSAASQFLASRGLRVKAEAR
;
A
#
# COMPACT_ATOMS: atom_id res chain seq x y z
N MET A 1 5.82 -32.95 68.73
CA MET A 1 4.46 -32.47 69.04
C MET A 1 3.61 -32.72 67.80
N ARG A 2 2.79 -33.78 67.58
CA ARG A 2 1.79 -34.52 68.39
C ARG A 2 0.85 -33.55 69.12
N ILE A 3 -0.43 -33.45 68.73
CA ILE A 3 -1.61 -34.31 69.08
C ILE A 3 -2.67 -34.15 67.93
N ARG A 4 -3.14 -35.21 67.22
CA ARG A 4 -4.39 -36.03 67.40
C ARG A 4 -5.69 -35.19 67.48
N GLY A 5 -6.84 -35.50 66.90
CA GLY A 5 -7.48 -36.62 66.16
C GLY A 5 -8.86 -36.07 65.69
N ALA A 6 -9.91 -36.79 65.33
CA ALA A 6 -10.21 -38.13 64.86
C ALA A 6 -11.67 -38.05 64.32
N TRP A 7 -11.95 -38.71 63.19
CA TRP A 7 -13.18 -39.45 62.82
C TRP A 7 -14.57 -38.94 63.26
N PHE A 8 -15.48 -38.72 62.31
CA PHE A 8 -16.79 -39.40 62.25
C PHE A 8 -17.43 -39.31 60.85
N ALA A 9 -18.12 -40.39 60.45
CA ALA A 9 -18.78 -40.62 59.18
C ALA A 9 -20.29 -40.31 59.22
N CYS A 10 -20.92 -40.40 58.04
CA CYS A 10 -22.36 -40.58 57.72
C CYS A 10 -23.25 -39.36 57.42
N TRP A 11 -23.48 -39.18 56.11
CA TRP A 11 -24.77 -39.23 55.38
C TRP A 11 -25.91 -38.24 55.68
N VAL A 12 -26.25 -37.53 54.59
CA VAL A 12 -27.57 -37.04 54.10
C VAL A 12 -28.19 -35.81 54.77
N LEU A 13 -28.14 -34.68 54.05
CA LEU A 13 -29.34 -33.92 53.70
C LEU A 13 -29.08 -33.12 52.42
N ALA A 14 -29.75 -33.55 51.35
CA ALA A 14 -29.85 -32.83 50.10
C ALA A 14 -30.68 -31.55 50.32
N CYS A 15 -30.03 -30.39 50.32
CA CYS A 15 -30.69 -29.12 50.09
C CYS A 15 -30.26 -28.62 48.71
N ALA A 16 -30.99 -29.08 47.69
CA ALA A 16 -31.03 -28.41 46.40
C ALA A 16 -31.61 -27.01 46.62
N ALA A 17 -30.75 -26.00 46.73
CA ALA A 17 -31.15 -24.62 46.51
C ALA A 17 -31.36 -24.44 45.01
N SER A 18 -32.56 -24.85 44.57
CA SER A 18 -33.15 -24.48 43.29
C SER A 18 -33.19 -22.95 43.21
N LEU A 19 -32.28 -22.38 42.41
CA LEU A 19 -32.43 -21.04 41.85
C LEU A 19 -33.81 -20.97 41.18
N PRO A 20 -34.59 -19.90 41.38
CA PRO A 20 -35.92 -19.80 40.82
C PRO A 20 -35.82 -19.93 39.30
N CYS A 21 -36.58 -20.89 38.76
CA CYS A 21 -36.85 -21.06 37.36
C CYS A 21 -36.92 -19.70 36.66
N ALA A 22 -36.15 -19.53 35.59
CA ALA A 22 -36.48 -18.56 34.56
C ALA A 22 -37.94 -18.80 34.19
N ALA A 23 -38.84 -17.92 34.65
CA ALA A 23 -40.25 -18.00 34.32
C ALA A 23 -40.34 -18.00 32.79
N GLN A 24 -40.89 -19.08 32.23
CA GLN A 24 -41.12 -19.16 30.80
C GLN A 24 -42.10 -18.05 30.46
N LEU A 25 -41.64 -17.06 29.68
CA LEU A 25 -42.47 -16.01 29.12
C LEU A 25 -43.73 -16.63 28.52
N THR A 26 -44.89 -16.09 28.89
CA THR A 26 -46.17 -16.49 28.31
C THR A 26 -46.17 -16.21 26.80
N GLU A 27 -46.99 -16.92 26.03
CA GLU A 27 -47.04 -16.73 24.58
C GLU A 27 -47.44 -15.29 24.22
N SER A 28 -48.26 -14.65 25.05
CA SER A 28 -48.61 -13.23 24.95
C SER A 28 -47.45 -12.28 25.26
N GLU A 29 -46.59 -12.58 26.23
CA GLU A 29 -45.38 -11.77 26.52
C GLU A 29 -44.28 -11.98 25.48
N LYS A 30 -44.14 -13.20 24.93
CA LYS A 30 -43.29 -13.45 23.76
C LYS A 30 -43.81 -12.67 22.55
N GLN A 31 -45.13 -12.68 22.32
CA GLN A 31 -45.76 -11.87 21.28
C GLN A 31 -45.57 -10.36 21.52
N LEU A 32 -45.57 -9.89 22.77
CA LEU A 32 -45.33 -8.49 23.12
C LEU A 32 -43.86 -8.06 22.94
N LEU A 33 -42.91 -8.93 23.30
CA LEU A 33 -41.48 -8.72 23.09
C LEU A 33 -41.08 -8.86 21.61
N LEU A 34 -41.73 -9.77 20.87
CA LEU A 34 -41.59 -9.89 19.41
C LEU A 34 -42.24 -8.68 18.71
N GLY A 35 -43.36 -8.16 19.21
CA GLY A 35 -44.02 -6.96 18.70
C GLY A 35 -43.25 -5.65 18.92
N ALA A 36 -42.17 -5.65 19.71
CA ALA A 36 -41.38 -4.46 20.03
C ALA A 36 -40.07 -4.35 19.23
N MET A 37 -39.74 -5.28 18.32
CA MET A 37 -38.50 -5.17 17.56
C MET A 37 -38.57 -4.00 16.57
N THR A 38 -37.88 -2.93 16.89
CA THR A 38 -37.78 -1.74 16.05
C THR A 38 -36.77 -1.94 14.91
N GLU A 39 -36.90 -1.15 13.83
CA GLU A 39 -35.90 -1.13 12.76
C GLU A 39 -34.49 -0.84 13.29
N GLN A 40 -34.36 0.07 14.27
CA GLN A 40 -33.07 0.38 14.88
C GLN A 40 -32.46 -0.85 15.56
N SER A 41 -33.26 -1.62 16.29
CA SER A 41 -32.79 -2.86 16.94
C SER A 41 -32.35 -3.88 15.89
N ALA A 42 -33.10 -4.03 14.80
CA ALA A 42 -32.72 -4.91 13.69
C ALA A 42 -31.40 -4.46 13.02
N VAL A 43 -31.16 -3.14 12.87
CA VAL A 43 -29.88 -2.60 12.39
C VAL A 43 -28.72 -2.99 13.32
N GLU A 44 -28.86 -2.82 14.64
CA GLU A 44 -27.79 -3.18 15.58
C GLU A 44 -27.51 -4.70 15.57
N LEU A 45 -28.55 -5.52 15.47
CA LEU A 45 -28.41 -6.98 15.35
C LEU A 45 -27.75 -7.38 14.01
N GLY A 46 -28.05 -6.64 12.94
CA GLY A 46 -27.39 -6.78 11.65
C GLY A 46 -25.90 -6.43 11.70
N ARG A 47 -25.52 -5.37 12.44
CA ARG A 47 -24.11 -5.03 12.65
C ARG A 47 -23.33 -6.16 13.32
N ALA A 48 -23.99 -6.89 14.21
CA ALA A 48 -23.43 -8.06 14.88
C ALA A 48 -23.50 -9.35 14.02
N ALA A 49 -24.16 -9.33 12.85
CA ALA A 49 -24.45 -10.50 12.04
C ALA A 49 -25.10 -11.66 12.86
N ASP A 50 -26.06 -11.32 13.73
CA ASP A 50 -26.70 -12.30 14.62
C ASP A 50 -27.75 -13.15 13.87
N ALA A 51 -27.39 -14.41 13.58
CA ALA A 51 -28.29 -15.37 12.93
C ALA A 51 -29.55 -15.68 13.74
N GLY A 52 -29.44 -15.72 15.08
CA GLY A 52 -30.58 -15.96 15.97
C GLY A 52 -31.59 -14.82 15.92
N ALA A 53 -31.10 -13.58 15.84
CA ALA A 53 -31.93 -12.40 15.61
C ALA A 53 -32.63 -12.44 14.26
N LEU A 54 -31.90 -12.77 13.19
CA LEU A 54 -32.50 -12.90 11.86
C LEU A 54 -33.60 -13.96 11.83
N LYS A 55 -33.40 -15.11 12.50
CA LYS A 55 -34.44 -16.14 12.62
C LYS A 55 -35.71 -15.61 13.31
N ARG A 56 -35.56 -14.80 14.37
CA ARG A 56 -36.70 -14.15 15.03
C ARG A 56 -37.40 -13.16 14.10
N ILE A 57 -36.65 -12.35 13.35
CA ILE A 57 -37.18 -11.44 12.32
C ILE A 57 -38.01 -12.21 11.28
N ILE A 58 -37.46 -13.30 10.74
CA ILE A 58 -38.12 -14.15 9.75
C ILE A 58 -39.44 -14.71 10.29
N ASN A 59 -39.46 -15.18 11.54
CA ASN A 59 -40.67 -15.75 12.15
C ASN A 59 -41.82 -14.74 12.25
N MET A 60 -41.51 -13.46 12.47
CA MET A 60 -42.51 -12.39 12.48
C MET A 60 -43.05 -12.06 11.08
N GLY A 61 -42.30 -12.38 10.04
CA GLY A 61 -42.73 -12.17 8.65
C GLY A 61 -42.69 -10.71 8.18
N ASP A 62 -41.94 -9.83 8.85
CA ASP A 62 -41.81 -8.42 8.45
C ASP A 62 -40.58 -8.20 7.55
N PRO A 63 -40.76 -7.90 6.24
CA PRO A 63 -39.66 -7.65 5.32
C PRO A 63 -38.87 -6.36 5.61
N GLN A 64 -39.46 -5.36 6.29
CA GLN A 64 -38.75 -4.12 6.63
C GLN A 64 -37.69 -4.38 7.70
N LEU A 65 -37.98 -5.25 8.66
CA LEU A 65 -37.00 -5.67 9.67
C LEU A 65 -35.84 -6.46 9.06
N VAL A 66 -36.10 -7.30 8.03
CA VAL A 66 -35.02 -7.98 7.29
C VAL A 66 -34.14 -6.97 6.54
N ARG A 67 -34.75 -5.96 5.89
CA ARG A 67 -33.99 -4.89 5.23
C ARG A 67 -33.18 -4.07 6.22
N ALA A 68 -33.74 -3.75 7.39
CA ALA A 68 -33.05 -3.06 8.46
C ALA A 68 -31.85 -3.87 8.97
N PHE A 69 -32.01 -5.18 9.15
CA PHE A 69 -30.91 -6.10 9.46
C PHE A 69 -29.82 -6.09 8.37
N SER A 70 -30.19 -6.11 7.09
CA SER A 70 -29.24 -5.99 5.97
C SER A 70 -28.44 -4.68 6.01
N ARG A 71 -29.10 -3.54 6.28
CA ARG A 71 -28.41 -2.24 6.43
C ARG A 71 -27.41 -2.26 7.59
N GLY A 72 -27.75 -2.95 8.69
CA GLY A 72 -26.83 -3.19 9.79
C GLY A 72 -25.55 -3.90 9.36
N MET A 73 -25.69 -4.99 8.60
CA MET A 73 -24.55 -5.72 8.04
C MET A 73 -23.69 -4.82 7.13
N GLU A 74 -24.31 -3.97 6.31
CA GLU A 74 -23.61 -3.01 5.45
C GLU A 74 -22.84 -1.95 6.26
N PHE A 75 -23.45 -1.40 7.32
CA PHE A 75 -22.79 -0.43 8.19
C PHE A 75 -21.59 -1.04 8.93
N ALA A 76 -21.69 -2.30 9.36
CA ALA A 76 -20.59 -3.02 9.96
C ALA A 76 -19.59 -3.58 8.91
N ARG A 77 -19.84 -3.36 7.61
CA ARG A 77 -19.05 -3.90 6.50
C ARG A 77 -18.85 -5.42 6.60
N VAL A 78 -19.91 -6.14 6.96
CA VAL A 78 -19.91 -7.60 6.95
C VAL A 78 -19.71 -8.06 5.51
N GLU A 79 -18.50 -8.54 5.20
CA GLU A 79 -18.14 -8.95 3.84
C GLU A 79 -18.80 -10.29 3.45
N ARG A 80 -18.97 -11.21 4.41
CA ARG A 80 -19.42 -12.58 4.17
C ARG A 80 -20.51 -12.99 5.17
N MET A 81 -21.55 -13.67 4.68
CA MET A 81 -22.58 -14.26 5.54
C MET A 81 -22.00 -15.41 6.36
N SER A 82 -22.46 -15.56 7.60
CA SER A 82 -22.18 -16.75 8.41
C SER A 82 -22.95 -17.94 7.84
N PRO A 83 -22.47 -19.19 8.02
CA PRO A 83 -23.19 -20.39 7.59
C PRO A 83 -24.62 -20.47 8.12
N GLU A 84 -24.86 -19.97 9.34
CA GLU A 84 -26.17 -19.97 10.00
C GLU A 84 -27.13 -18.97 9.34
N ILE A 85 -26.66 -17.76 9.01
CA ILE A 85 -27.46 -16.79 8.25
C ILE A 85 -27.78 -17.35 6.87
N GLU A 86 -26.78 -17.93 6.19
CA GLU A 86 -26.95 -18.49 4.86
C GLU A 86 -27.98 -19.64 4.85
N ALA A 87 -27.95 -20.51 5.85
CA ALA A 87 -28.94 -21.58 6.03
C ALA A 87 -30.36 -21.03 6.21
N LEU A 88 -30.54 -19.92 6.93
CA LEU A 88 -31.84 -19.26 7.08
C LEU A 88 -32.33 -18.68 5.74
N VAL A 89 -31.45 -18.08 4.94
CA VAL A 89 -31.79 -17.57 3.61
C VAL A 89 -32.23 -18.72 2.70
N VAL A 90 -31.51 -19.85 2.70
CA VAL A 90 -31.88 -21.05 1.92
C VAL A 90 -33.24 -21.58 2.36
N ALA A 91 -33.46 -21.75 3.68
CA ALA A 91 -34.69 -22.32 4.22
C ALA A 91 -35.94 -21.45 3.93
N HIS A 92 -35.77 -20.12 3.88
CA HIS A 92 -36.86 -19.16 3.69
C HIS A 92 -36.78 -18.43 2.34
N PHE A 93 -36.03 -18.98 1.37
CA PHE A 93 -35.79 -18.34 0.08
C PHE A 93 -37.09 -18.03 -0.69
N HIS A 94 -38.06 -18.92 -0.58
CA HIS A 94 -39.37 -18.83 -1.22
C HIS A 94 -40.50 -18.33 -0.29
N ASP A 95 -40.18 -17.86 0.93
CA ASP A 95 -41.20 -17.32 1.84
C ASP A 95 -41.87 -16.09 1.20
N ALA A 96 -43.19 -16.10 1.05
CA ALA A 96 -43.94 -15.04 0.38
C ALA A 96 -43.89 -13.69 1.14
N ARG A 97 -43.63 -13.72 2.45
CA ARG A 97 -43.61 -12.53 3.31
C ARG A 97 -42.25 -11.85 3.33
N VAL A 98 -41.18 -12.65 3.44
CA VAL A 98 -39.81 -12.14 3.69
C VAL A 98 -38.77 -12.58 2.66
N GLY A 99 -39.08 -13.53 1.78
CA GLY A 99 -38.12 -14.14 0.86
C GLY A 99 -37.45 -13.12 -0.05
N GLU A 100 -38.16 -12.11 -0.54
CA GLU A 100 -37.56 -11.03 -1.36
C GLU A 100 -36.52 -10.23 -0.57
N ALA A 101 -36.81 -9.88 0.68
CA ALA A 101 -35.88 -9.15 1.53
C ALA A 101 -34.65 -10.01 1.91
N LEU A 102 -34.85 -11.32 2.12
CA LEU A 102 -33.74 -12.26 2.38
C LEU A 102 -32.86 -12.44 1.14
N ARG A 103 -33.46 -12.52 -0.06
CA ARG A 103 -32.71 -12.54 -1.32
C ARG A 103 -31.93 -11.26 -1.57
N ALA A 104 -32.32 -10.14 -0.97
CA ALA A 104 -31.65 -8.86 -1.12
C ALA A 104 -30.46 -8.64 -0.16
N LEU A 105 -30.19 -9.56 0.77
CA LEU A 105 -29.04 -9.46 1.68
C LEU A 105 -27.74 -9.30 0.90
N SER A 106 -26.89 -8.37 1.33
CA SER A 106 -25.71 -7.96 0.58
C SER A 106 -24.39 -8.71 0.87
N PRO A 107 -24.12 -9.35 2.01
CA PRO A 107 -22.82 -10.02 2.18
C PRO A 107 -22.64 -11.21 1.22
N TRP A 108 -21.39 -11.59 0.96
CA TRP A 108 -21.06 -12.71 0.08
C TRP A 108 -21.53 -14.05 0.67
N TYR A 109 -22.00 -14.96 -0.18
CA TYR A 109 -22.43 -16.30 0.19
C TYR A 109 -21.49 -17.39 -0.36
N ARG A 110 -21.53 -18.60 0.21
CA ARG A 110 -20.55 -19.67 -0.08
C ARG A 110 -21.13 -21.01 -0.45
N THR A 111 -22.43 -21.22 -0.30
CA THR A 111 -23.02 -22.55 -0.43
C THR A 111 -23.64 -22.74 -1.80
N ARG A 112 -23.45 -23.95 -2.35
CA ARG A 112 -24.06 -24.37 -3.60
C ARG A 112 -25.60 -24.33 -3.57
N PRO A 113 -26.29 -24.75 -2.49
CA PRO A 113 -27.74 -24.62 -2.40
C PRO A 113 -28.27 -23.20 -2.62
N LEU A 114 -27.62 -22.18 -2.04
CA LEU A 114 -28.06 -20.80 -2.24
C LEU A 114 -27.79 -20.32 -3.68
N PHE A 115 -26.67 -20.72 -4.30
CA PHE A 115 -26.42 -20.46 -5.73
C PHE A 115 -27.54 -21.07 -6.59
N ASP A 116 -27.87 -22.35 -6.39
CA ASP A 116 -28.86 -23.05 -7.21
C ASP A 116 -30.25 -22.40 -7.10
N LEU A 117 -30.62 -21.91 -5.92
CA LEU A 117 -31.86 -21.16 -5.70
C LEU A 117 -31.88 -19.82 -6.44
N TYR A 118 -30.80 -19.04 -6.35
CA TYR A 118 -30.67 -17.81 -7.13
C TYR A 118 -30.66 -18.09 -8.63
N TYR A 119 -29.97 -19.14 -9.07
CA TYR A 119 -29.89 -19.55 -10.45
C TYR A 119 -31.26 -19.92 -11.03
N ALA A 120 -32.00 -20.78 -10.34
CA ALA A 120 -33.37 -21.14 -10.71
C ALA A 120 -34.28 -19.91 -10.78
N ARG A 121 -34.11 -18.96 -9.83
CA ARG A 121 -34.87 -17.71 -9.83
C ARG A 121 -34.55 -16.85 -11.04
N VAL A 122 -33.28 -16.64 -11.36
CA VAL A 122 -32.81 -15.89 -12.54
C VAL A 122 -33.29 -16.54 -13.84
N GLN A 123 -33.32 -17.87 -13.92
CA GLN A 123 -33.89 -18.57 -15.08
C GLN A 123 -35.40 -18.30 -15.25
N SER A 124 -36.14 -18.27 -14.14
CA SER A 124 -37.61 -18.11 -14.15
C SER A 124 -38.10 -16.66 -14.26
N ALA A 125 -37.30 -15.69 -13.82
CA ALA A 125 -37.72 -14.30 -13.67
C ALA A 125 -37.09 -13.41 -14.74
N PHE A 126 -37.92 -12.74 -15.54
CA PHE A 126 -37.49 -11.72 -16.50
C PHE A 126 -37.83 -10.31 -15.98
N ARG A 127 -37.41 -9.98 -14.75
CA ARG A 127 -37.64 -8.66 -14.16
C ARG A 127 -36.34 -8.04 -13.67
N ALA A 128 -35.99 -6.87 -14.21
CA ALA A 128 -34.72 -6.19 -13.95
C ALA A 128 -34.58 -5.67 -12.50
N ASP A 129 -35.67 -5.62 -11.73
CA ASP A 129 -35.71 -5.27 -10.31
C ASP A 129 -35.57 -6.48 -9.36
N GLU A 130 -35.53 -7.71 -9.88
CA GLU A 130 -35.36 -8.91 -9.06
C GLU A 130 -33.97 -8.95 -8.41
N PRO A 131 -33.87 -8.95 -7.05
CA PRO A 131 -32.59 -8.91 -6.33
C PRO A 131 -31.62 -10.04 -6.72
N SER A 132 -32.17 -11.20 -7.12
CA SER A 132 -31.39 -12.39 -7.49
C SER A 132 -30.36 -12.15 -8.59
N PHE A 133 -30.61 -11.22 -9.54
CA PHE A 133 -29.64 -10.89 -10.59
C PHE A 133 -28.33 -10.30 -10.03
N LYS A 134 -28.42 -9.43 -9.02
CA LYS A 134 -27.22 -8.88 -8.38
C LYS A 134 -26.57 -9.93 -7.47
N GLN A 135 -27.40 -10.69 -6.77
CA GLN A 135 -26.97 -11.46 -5.61
C GLN A 135 -26.36 -12.79 -6.01
N ILE A 136 -26.79 -13.40 -7.12
CA ILE A 136 -26.17 -14.62 -7.66
C ILE A 136 -24.66 -14.48 -7.90
N LEU A 137 -24.18 -13.26 -8.21
CA LEU A 137 -22.77 -12.96 -8.48
C LEU A 137 -21.95 -12.65 -7.21
N ARG A 138 -22.54 -12.66 -6.00
CA ARG A 138 -21.84 -12.38 -4.74
C ARG A 138 -21.33 -13.65 -4.07
N THR A 139 -20.56 -14.43 -4.81
CA THR A 139 -20.04 -15.71 -4.34
C THR A 139 -18.65 -16.01 -4.90
N ASP A 140 -17.87 -16.76 -4.15
CA ASP A 140 -16.62 -17.38 -4.61
C ASP A 140 -16.80 -18.88 -4.94
N GLN A 141 -18.03 -19.41 -4.91
CA GLN A 141 -18.36 -20.82 -5.16
C GLN A 141 -17.70 -21.32 -6.47
N PRO A 142 -16.91 -22.40 -6.43
CA PRO A 142 -16.30 -22.99 -7.62
C PRO A 142 -17.34 -23.72 -8.49
N GLY A 143 -17.10 -23.77 -9.80
CA GLY A 143 -17.88 -24.58 -10.75
C GLY A 143 -19.26 -24.04 -11.12
N ILE A 144 -19.48 -22.73 -10.96
CA ILE A 144 -20.75 -22.05 -11.32
C ILE A 144 -20.67 -21.26 -12.63
N ASP A 145 -19.46 -21.08 -13.16
CA ASP A 145 -19.16 -20.20 -14.28
C ASP A 145 -19.96 -20.58 -15.54
N ASP A 146 -19.95 -21.87 -15.92
CA ASP A 146 -20.74 -22.38 -17.05
C ASP A 146 -22.25 -22.21 -16.86
N ALA A 147 -22.75 -22.38 -15.63
CA ALA A 147 -24.16 -22.20 -15.34
C ALA A 147 -24.56 -20.74 -15.56
N LEU A 148 -23.79 -19.79 -15.02
CA LEU A 148 -24.00 -18.35 -15.20
C LEU A 148 -23.97 -17.95 -16.68
N LEU A 149 -23.03 -18.48 -17.47
CA LEU A 149 -22.94 -18.18 -18.89
C LEU A 149 -24.19 -18.62 -19.69
N ARG A 150 -24.91 -19.67 -19.25
CA ARG A 150 -26.17 -20.10 -19.91
C ARG A 150 -27.34 -19.15 -19.72
N VAL A 151 -27.27 -18.26 -18.73
CA VAL A 151 -28.32 -17.28 -18.41
C VAL A 151 -27.87 -15.85 -18.67
N VAL A 152 -26.74 -15.66 -19.37
CA VAL A 152 -26.18 -14.34 -19.65
C VAL A 152 -27.17 -13.42 -20.34
N ASP A 153 -28.00 -13.95 -21.25
CA ASP A 153 -29.05 -13.24 -21.99
C ASP A 153 -30.19 -12.73 -21.10
N LYS A 154 -30.35 -13.28 -19.89
CA LYS A 154 -31.36 -12.86 -18.92
C LYS A 154 -30.96 -11.63 -18.14
N PHE A 155 -29.67 -11.33 -18.04
CA PHE A 155 -29.20 -10.21 -17.23
C PHE A 155 -29.48 -8.89 -17.95
N PRO A 156 -30.04 -7.89 -17.26
CA PRO A 156 -30.31 -6.60 -17.85
C PRO A 156 -28.99 -5.91 -18.21
N ALA A 157 -28.69 -5.79 -19.50
CA ALA A 157 -27.58 -4.99 -19.99
C ALA A 157 -28.01 -3.51 -20.03
N ARG A 158 -27.63 -2.74 -19.00
CA ARG A 158 -27.92 -1.30 -18.92
C ARG A 158 -26.78 -0.50 -19.52
N ASP A 159 -26.70 -0.39 -20.84
CA ASP A 159 -25.60 0.27 -21.61
C ASP A 159 -24.17 -0.22 -21.31
N GLU A 160 -23.96 -0.98 -20.23
CA GLU A 160 -22.72 -1.52 -19.69
C GLU A 160 -22.51 -2.98 -20.13
N LEU A 161 -21.27 -3.44 -19.98
CA LEU A 161 -20.91 -4.85 -20.17
C LEU A 161 -21.76 -5.73 -19.24
N ASN A 162 -22.26 -6.84 -19.76
CA ASN A 162 -23.09 -7.77 -18.99
C ASN A 162 -22.36 -8.21 -17.70
N PRO A 163 -22.98 -8.08 -16.52
CA PRO A 163 -22.32 -8.36 -15.24
C PRO A 163 -21.91 -9.83 -15.07
N VAL A 164 -22.56 -10.78 -15.74
CA VAL A 164 -22.10 -12.18 -15.79
C VAL A 164 -20.79 -12.29 -16.54
N VAL A 165 -20.67 -11.63 -17.71
CA VAL A 165 -19.44 -11.67 -18.52
C VAL A 165 -18.28 -11.04 -17.73
N ILE A 166 -18.54 -9.96 -16.99
CA ILE A 166 -17.58 -9.38 -16.05
C ILE A 166 -17.17 -10.40 -14.98
N PHE A 167 -18.14 -10.94 -14.25
CA PHE A 167 -17.89 -11.83 -13.12
C PHE A 167 -17.10 -13.08 -13.53
N VAL A 168 -17.54 -13.74 -14.60
CA VAL A 168 -16.87 -14.93 -15.16
C VAL A 168 -15.52 -14.55 -15.79
N GLY A 169 -15.42 -13.35 -16.35
CA GLY A 169 -14.19 -12.75 -16.87
C GLY A 169 -13.12 -12.51 -15.80
N GLU A 170 -13.50 -11.96 -14.64
CA GLU A 170 -12.62 -11.74 -13.48
C GLU A 170 -12.09 -13.06 -12.91
N ARG A 171 -12.89 -14.13 -13.02
CA ARG A 171 -12.49 -15.51 -12.68
C ARG A 171 -11.67 -16.21 -13.77
N LYS A 172 -11.38 -15.50 -14.86
CA LYS A 172 -10.55 -15.96 -15.99
C LYS A 172 -11.06 -17.25 -16.65
N HIS A 173 -12.38 -17.46 -16.66
CA HIS A 173 -12.96 -18.67 -17.24
C HIS A 173 -12.90 -18.62 -18.77
N PRO A 174 -12.33 -19.63 -19.47
CA PRO A 174 -12.10 -19.58 -20.92
C PRO A 174 -13.34 -19.26 -21.77
N ALA A 175 -14.52 -19.73 -21.37
CA ALA A 175 -15.76 -19.50 -22.10
C ALA A 175 -16.23 -18.03 -22.07
N ALA A 176 -15.69 -17.17 -21.21
CA ALA A 176 -15.96 -15.73 -21.26
C ALA A 176 -15.13 -14.99 -22.32
N VAL A 177 -14.03 -15.56 -22.82
CA VAL A 177 -13.14 -14.89 -23.79
C VAL A 177 -13.89 -14.44 -25.06
N PRO A 178 -14.67 -15.30 -25.75
CA PRO A 178 -15.41 -14.86 -26.92
C PRO A 178 -16.42 -13.74 -26.62
N LEU A 179 -17.06 -13.79 -25.45
CA LEU A 179 -18.02 -12.77 -25.01
C LEU A 179 -17.34 -11.43 -24.74
N LEU A 180 -16.20 -11.45 -24.04
CA LEU A 180 -15.37 -10.27 -23.79
C LEU A 180 -14.87 -9.64 -25.09
N ILE A 181 -14.41 -10.45 -26.05
CA ILE A 181 -13.99 -9.99 -27.38
C ILE A 181 -15.16 -9.31 -28.09
N SER A 182 -16.32 -9.96 -28.13
CA SER A 182 -17.52 -9.39 -28.79
C SER A 182 -18.01 -8.09 -28.14
N SER A 183 -17.65 -7.84 -26.88
CA SER A 183 -18.04 -6.64 -26.13
C SER A 183 -16.99 -5.52 -26.17
N LEU A 184 -15.87 -5.68 -26.87
CA LEU A 184 -14.83 -4.65 -27.00
C LEU A 184 -15.40 -3.34 -27.56
N GLU A 185 -16.23 -3.43 -28.60
CA GLU A 185 -16.88 -2.26 -29.20
C GLU A 185 -17.79 -1.54 -28.20
N GLN A 186 -18.65 -2.27 -27.50
CA GLN A 186 -19.52 -1.69 -26.48
C GLN A 186 -18.69 -0.99 -25.41
N GLY A 187 -17.60 -1.62 -24.98
CA GLY A 187 -16.61 -1.03 -24.08
C GLY A 187 -16.13 0.34 -24.57
N TYR A 188 -15.79 0.50 -25.85
CA TYR A 188 -15.34 1.78 -26.41
C TYR A 188 -16.46 2.80 -26.68
N ARG A 189 -17.70 2.36 -26.92
CA ARG A 189 -18.85 3.28 -27.11
C ARG A 189 -19.23 4.00 -25.82
N ILE A 190 -19.13 3.33 -24.67
CA ILE A 190 -19.41 3.92 -23.35
C ILE A 190 -18.35 4.98 -22.97
N LEU A 191 -17.16 4.95 -23.59
CA LEU A 191 -16.00 5.79 -23.26
C LEU A 191 -16.11 7.25 -23.74
N GLY A 192 -17.26 7.71 -24.21
CA GLY A 192 -17.52 9.16 -24.35
C GLY A 192 -17.45 9.95 -23.02
N ARG A 193 -17.31 9.26 -21.88
CA ARG A 193 -17.24 9.84 -20.51
C ARG A 193 -15.99 9.44 -19.70
N VAL A 194 -15.16 8.52 -20.18
CA VAL A 194 -14.00 7.97 -19.43
C VAL A 194 -12.83 7.75 -20.40
N ASP A 195 -11.59 7.96 -19.96
CA ASP A 195 -10.37 7.74 -20.76
C ASP A 195 -10.36 6.31 -21.38
N PRO A 196 -10.17 6.15 -22.70
CA PRO A 196 -10.32 4.87 -23.39
C PRO A 196 -9.33 3.78 -22.95
N ARG A 197 -8.30 4.12 -22.17
CA ARG A 197 -7.44 3.17 -21.44
C ARG A 197 -8.19 2.34 -20.40
N HIS A 198 -9.39 2.76 -20.01
CA HIS A 198 -10.24 2.07 -19.02
C HIS A 198 -11.31 1.19 -19.66
N ASN A 199 -11.14 0.75 -20.91
CA ASN A 199 -12.01 -0.25 -21.51
C ASN A 199 -11.97 -1.55 -20.67
N ARG A 200 -13.05 -1.81 -19.92
CA ARG A 200 -13.14 -2.95 -18.99
C ARG A 200 -12.99 -4.31 -19.69
N PRO A 201 -13.67 -4.62 -20.81
CA PRO A 201 -13.41 -5.86 -21.55
C PRO A 201 -11.93 -6.03 -21.95
N MET A 202 -11.26 -4.98 -22.43
CA MET A 202 -9.83 -5.02 -22.77
C MET A 202 -8.98 -5.34 -21.55
N GLY A 203 -9.22 -4.65 -20.43
CA GLY A 203 -8.51 -4.91 -19.17
C GLY A 203 -8.69 -6.34 -18.67
N LEU A 204 -9.89 -6.91 -18.79
CA LEU A 204 -10.15 -8.31 -18.46
C LEU A 204 -9.41 -9.27 -19.39
N LEU A 205 -9.44 -9.04 -20.72
CA LEU A 205 -8.71 -9.87 -21.70
C LEU A 205 -7.20 -9.88 -21.45
N LEU A 206 -6.62 -8.72 -21.12
CA LEU A 206 -5.20 -8.61 -20.74
C LEU A 206 -4.87 -9.32 -19.42
N ALA A 207 -5.87 -9.55 -18.56
CA ALA A 207 -5.72 -10.32 -17.32
C ALA A 207 -5.83 -11.85 -17.52
N TYR A 208 -6.16 -12.34 -18.72
CA TYR A 208 -6.03 -13.77 -19.07
C TYR A 208 -4.56 -14.09 -19.37
N PRO A 209 -3.96 -15.10 -18.72
CA PRO A 209 -2.57 -15.48 -18.96
C PRO A 209 -2.44 -16.28 -20.27
N SER A 210 -2.82 -15.68 -21.40
CA SER A 210 -2.92 -16.34 -22.70
C SER A 210 -2.58 -15.38 -23.84
N PRO A 211 -1.39 -15.53 -24.46
CA PRO A 211 -1.02 -14.77 -25.66
C PRO A 211 -1.99 -14.98 -26.83
N ASP A 212 -2.62 -16.16 -26.93
CA ASP A 212 -3.68 -16.44 -27.91
C ASP A 212 -4.89 -15.53 -27.70
N THR A 213 -5.30 -15.32 -26.44
CA THR A 213 -6.41 -14.40 -26.10
C THR A 213 -6.07 -12.98 -26.52
N TRP A 214 -4.84 -12.52 -26.28
CA TRP A 214 -4.40 -11.18 -26.68
C TRP A 214 -4.33 -11.03 -28.21
N ARG A 215 -3.89 -12.06 -28.94
CA ARG A 215 -3.92 -12.06 -30.42
C ARG A 215 -5.33 -11.95 -30.96
N LYS A 216 -6.28 -12.75 -30.45
CA LYS A 216 -7.70 -12.67 -30.85
C LYS A 216 -8.32 -11.30 -30.54
N ALA A 217 -7.97 -10.71 -29.40
CA ALA A 217 -8.40 -9.34 -29.08
C ALA A 217 -7.81 -8.32 -30.07
N SER A 218 -6.55 -8.50 -30.46
CA SER A 218 -5.87 -7.64 -31.45
C SER A 218 -6.54 -7.71 -32.83
N GLU A 219 -6.85 -8.91 -33.29
CA GLU A 219 -7.60 -9.14 -34.54
C GLU A 219 -8.98 -8.46 -34.52
N GLU A 220 -9.67 -8.50 -33.39
CA GLU A 220 -10.97 -7.86 -33.23
C GLU A 220 -10.87 -6.33 -33.23
N ILE A 221 -9.86 -5.75 -32.56
CA ILE A 221 -9.60 -4.30 -32.59
C ILE A 221 -9.33 -3.81 -34.02
N GLU A 222 -8.54 -4.57 -34.79
CA GLU A 222 -8.30 -4.28 -36.22
C GLU A 222 -9.59 -4.35 -37.04
N ARG A 223 -10.42 -5.37 -36.82
CA ARG A 223 -11.71 -5.50 -37.50
C ARG A 223 -12.63 -4.31 -37.19
N LEU A 224 -12.79 -3.94 -35.93
CA LEU A 224 -13.61 -2.82 -35.50
C LEU A 224 -13.12 -1.48 -36.07
N ASN A 225 -11.81 -1.27 -36.16
CA ASN A 225 -11.22 -0.08 -36.77
C ASN A 225 -11.51 -0.01 -38.28
N ARG A 226 -11.29 -1.12 -39.01
CA ARG A 226 -11.60 -1.19 -40.46
C ARG A 226 -13.08 -0.95 -40.76
N GLU A 227 -13.97 -1.37 -39.86
CA GLU A 227 -15.41 -1.14 -39.96
C GLU A 227 -15.86 0.26 -39.49
N GLY A 228 -14.94 1.09 -38.98
CA GLY A 228 -15.28 2.42 -38.46
C GLY A 228 -16.14 2.39 -37.19
N ARG A 229 -16.10 1.28 -36.44
CA ARG A 229 -16.94 1.03 -35.26
C ARG A 229 -16.33 1.54 -33.95
N ILE A 230 -15.05 1.87 -33.97
CA ILE A 230 -14.32 2.52 -32.88
C ILE A 230 -13.59 3.76 -33.41
N THR A 231 -13.33 4.73 -32.54
CA THR A 231 -12.60 5.95 -32.92
C THR A 231 -11.12 5.66 -33.16
N PRO A 232 -10.40 6.49 -33.93
CA PRO A 232 -8.96 6.34 -34.11
C PRO A 232 -8.17 6.35 -32.78
N GLN A 233 -8.63 7.13 -31.79
CA GLN A 233 -8.03 7.14 -30.46
C GLN A 233 -8.23 5.80 -29.72
N ALA A 234 -9.45 5.27 -29.72
CA ALA A 234 -9.77 3.97 -29.11
C ALA A 234 -8.96 2.83 -29.74
N TYR A 235 -8.84 2.83 -31.08
CA TYR A 235 -8.00 1.90 -31.81
C TYR A 235 -6.54 2.00 -31.37
N LYS A 236 -5.96 3.21 -31.38
CA LYS A 236 -4.56 3.44 -30.96
C LYS A 236 -4.31 2.92 -29.55
N GLU A 237 -5.17 3.27 -28.59
CA GLU A 237 -4.99 2.87 -27.18
C GLU A 237 -5.19 1.36 -26.96
N GLY A 238 -6.12 0.73 -27.69
CA GLY A 238 -6.31 -0.72 -27.67
C GLY A 238 -5.09 -1.45 -28.26
N ARG A 239 -4.58 -0.98 -29.40
CA ARG A 239 -3.34 -1.49 -30.02
C ARG A 239 -2.14 -1.32 -29.12
N ASP A 240 -1.90 -0.12 -28.57
CA ASP A 240 -0.77 0.15 -27.69
C ASP A 240 -0.75 -0.76 -26.44
N GLN A 241 -1.91 -1.16 -25.91
CA GLN A 241 -1.99 -2.11 -24.80
C GLN A 241 -1.65 -3.55 -25.23
N LEU A 242 -2.25 -4.02 -26.32
CA LEU A 242 -2.05 -5.38 -26.84
C LEU A 242 -0.64 -5.57 -27.41
N ASP A 243 -0.12 -4.59 -28.13
CA ASP A 243 1.24 -4.63 -28.69
C ASP A 243 2.28 -4.67 -27.59
N ARG A 244 2.09 -3.93 -26.49
CA ARG A 244 2.97 -4.04 -25.31
C ARG A 244 2.91 -5.43 -24.67
N ALA A 245 1.73 -6.02 -24.56
CA ALA A 245 1.58 -7.36 -24.01
C ALA A 245 2.21 -8.44 -24.91
N LEU A 246 2.07 -8.29 -26.23
CA LEU A 246 2.56 -9.23 -27.24
C LEU A 246 4.06 -9.07 -27.55
N ALA A 247 4.63 -7.87 -27.40
CA ALA A 247 6.05 -7.61 -27.65
C ALA A 247 6.97 -8.42 -26.72
N ASP A 248 6.54 -8.66 -25.48
CA ASP A 248 7.21 -9.55 -24.52
C ASP A 248 6.16 -10.29 -23.68
N ALA A 249 5.57 -11.31 -24.31
CA ALA A 249 4.50 -12.09 -23.70
C ALA A 249 4.95 -12.81 -22.42
N ASP A 250 6.18 -13.34 -22.40
CA ASP A 250 6.74 -14.02 -21.24
C ASP A 250 6.90 -13.07 -20.05
N LEU A 251 7.40 -11.85 -20.28
CA LEU A 251 7.48 -10.83 -19.23
C LEU A 251 6.09 -10.43 -18.71
N THR A 252 5.11 -10.31 -19.60
CA THR A 252 3.72 -10.00 -19.23
C THR A 252 3.12 -11.10 -18.35
N LEU A 253 3.26 -12.38 -18.76
CA LEU A 253 2.83 -13.53 -17.96
C LEU A 253 3.56 -13.59 -16.61
N ALA A 254 4.86 -13.31 -16.57
CA ALA A 254 5.63 -13.25 -15.33
C ALA A 254 5.10 -12.17 -14.37
N ARG A 255 4.74 -10.98 -14.89
CA ARG A 255 4.12 -9.90 -14.09
C ARG A 255 2.74 -10.30 -13.55
N MET A 256 1.95 -11.04 -14.33
CA MET A 256 0.64 -11.53 -13.89
C MET A 256 0.77 -12.56 -12.78
N ARG A 257 1.63 -13.57 -12.97
CA ARG A 257 1.94 -14.58 -11.95
C ARG A 257 2.40 -13.93 -10.65
N ARG A 258 3.24 -12.90 -10.74
CA ARG A 258 3.66 -12.13 -9.57
C ARG A 258 2.48 -11.48 -8.85
N SER A 259 1.58 -10.82 -9.56
CA SER A 259 0.39 -10.19 -8.96
C SER A 259 -0.47 -11.20 -8.21
N GLU A 260 -0.62 -12.40 -8.78
CA GLU A 260 -1.33 -13.52 -8.14
C GLU A 260 -0.60 -13.99 -6.87
N LEU A 261 0.72 -14.22 -6.95
CA LEU A 261 1.52 -14.61 -5.79
C LEU A 261 1.50 -13.55 -4.68
N ARG A 262 1.49 -12.26 -5.04
CA ARG A 262 1.31 -11.17 -4.07
C ARG A 262 -0.06 -11.22 -3.42
N THR A 263 -1.12 -11.50 -4.17
CA THR A 263 -2.47 -11.66 -3.60
C THR A 263 -2.53 -12.84 -2.62
N VAL A 264 -1.87 -13.96 -2.96
CA VAL A 264 -1.74 -15.11 -2.05
C VAL A 264 -0.94 -14.73 -0.80
N PHE A 265 0.18 -14.02 -0.96
CA PHE A 265 0.99 -13.53 0.15
C PHE A 265 0.18 -12.63 1.09
N GLU A 266 -0.49 -11.60 0.58
CA GLU A 266 -1.27 -10.67 1.41
C GLU A 266 -2.41 -11.38 2.14
N ARG A 267 -3.06 -12.38 1.50
CA ARG A 267 -4.06 -13.21 2.18
C ARG A 267 -3.45 -14.00 3.35
N ARG A 268 -2.28 -14.62 3.15
CA ARG A 268 -1.60 -15.38 4.21
C ARG A 268 -1.06 -14.47 5.31
N ARG A 269 -0.55 -13.29 4.95
CA ARG A 269 -0.17 -12.22 5.89
C ARG A 269 -1.38 -11.78 6.72
N ALA A 270 -2.52 -11.56 6.09
CA ALA A 270 -3.77 -11.21 6.76
C ALA A 270 -4.27 -12.34 7.69
N ALA A 271 -3.97 -13.60 7.41
CA ALA A 271 -4.30 -14.69 8.34
C ALA A 271 -3.45 -14.68 9.63
N LEU A 272 -2.34 -13.93 9.67
CA LEU A 272 -1.52 -13.69 10.87
C LEU A 272 -2.07 -12.53 11.74
N VAL A 273 -3.19 -11.90 11.36
CA VAL A 273 -3.72 -10.63 11.91
C VAL A 273 -4.11 -10.59 13.38
N PRO A 274 -4.41 -11.67 14.13
CA PRO A 274 -4.76 -11.51 15.55
C PRO A 274 -3.75 -10.69 16.36
N ASN A 275 -2.49 -10.61 15.90
CA ASN A 275 -1.40 -9.91 16.59
C ASN A 275 -1.03 -8.52 16.01
N THR A 276 -1.37 -8.14 14.78
CA THR A 276 -0.76 -6.95 14.15
C THR A 276 -1.23 -5.62 14.74
N ALA A 277 -2.54 -5.47 15.01
CA ALA A 277 -3.08 -4.27 15.64
C ALA A 277 -2.56 -4.11 17.07
N GLN A 278 -2.48 -5.21 17.83
CA GLN A 278 -1.92 -5.23 19.17
C GLN A 278 -0.42 -4.87 19.16
N ILE A 279 0.36 -5.47 18.27
CA ILE A 279 1.79 -5.14 18.10
C ILE A 279 1.96 -3.65 17.77
N ALA A 280 1.14 -3.09 16.89
CA ALA A 280 1.23 -1.66 16.54
C ALA A 280 1.08 -0.74 17.76
N THR A 281 0.22 -1.09 18.75
CA THR A 281 0.09 -0.30 19.99
C THR A 281 1.34 -0.31 20.87
N LEU A 282 2.16 -1.37 20.77
CA LEU A 282 3.43 -1.48 21.50
C LEU A 282 4.49 -0.51 20.98
N LYS A 283 4.37 0.00 19.74
CA LYS A 283 5.40 0.82 19.09
C LYS A 283 5.78 2.05 19.93
N GLU A 284 4.80 2.70 20.56
CA GLU A 284 5.04 3.81 21.49
C GLU A 284 5.02 3.38 22.95
N ALA A 285 4.13 2.45 23.34
CA ALA A 285 3.97 2.04 24.73
C ALA A 285 5.15 1.22 25.28
N SER A 286 5.75 0.38 24.44
CA SER A 286 6.87 -0.51 24.81
C SER A 286 7.73 -0.82 23.57
N PRO A 287 8.54 0.15 23.09
CA PRO A 287 9.27 0.04 21.82
C PRO A 287 10.16 -1.20 21.66
N ARG A 288 10.75 -1.69 22.77
CA ARG A 288 11.55 -2.93 22.76
C ARG A 288 10.68 -4.18 22.60
N GLU A 289 9.52 -4.22 23.24
CA GLU A 289 8.58 -5.33 23.08
C GLU A 289 8.01 -5.34 21.67
N TYR A 290 7.69 -4.17 21.11
CA TYR A 290 7.34 -4.02 19.70
C TYR A 290 8.40 -4.64 18.77
N LEU A 291 9.68 -4.32 18.99
CA LEU A 291 10.79 -4.88 18.20
C LEU A 291 10.77 -6.43 18.21
N GLU A 292 10.62 -7.02 19.39
CA GLU A 292 10.65 -8.48 19.56
C GLU A 292 9.41 -9.17 18.97
N GLN A 293 8.21 -8.62 19.17
CA GLN A 293 6.99 -9.18 18.59
C GLN A 293 6.97 -9.03 17.07
N GLN A 294 7.42 -7.89 16.55
CA GLN A 294 7.53 -7.67 15.11
C GLN A 294 8.57 -8.62 14.49
N ARG A 295 9.69 -8.88 15.14
CA ARG A 295 10.68 -9.91 14.69
C ARG A 295 10.04 -11.29 14.54
N LYS A 296 9.22 -11.72 15.50
CA LYS A 296 8.49 -13.00 15.41
C LYS A 296 7.50 -13.01 14.24
N HIS A 297 6.77 -11.91 14.04
CA HIS A 297 5.88 -11.76 12.89
C HIS A 297 6.64 -11.84 11.56
N LEU A 298 7.78 -11.14 11.43
CA LEU A 298 8.59 -11.18 10.21
C LEU A 298 9.22 -12.55 9.96
N ALA A 299 9.58 -13.31 11.00
CA ALA A 299 10.03 -14.69 10.83
C ALA A 299 8.92 -15.61 10.28
N ALA A 300 7.65 -15.37 10.62
CA ALA A 300 6.53 -16.08 9.98
C ALA A 300 6.36 -15.66 8.51
N LEU A 301 6.55 -14.38 8.19
CA LEU A 301 6.52 -13.89 6.81
C LEU A 301 7.68 -14.44 5.97
N ASP A 302 8.87 -14.65 6.57
CA ASP A 302 10.00 -15.31 5.91
C ASP A 302 9.60 -16.70 5.39
N GLY A 303 8.91 -17.50 6.23
CA GLY A 303 8.41 -18.82 5.83
C GLY A 303 7.45 -18.75 4.64
N ILE A 304 6.49 -17.82 4.67
CA ILE A 304 5.54 -17.62 3.57
C ILE A 304 6.26 -17.18 2.29
N ALA A 305 7.19 -16.22 2.38
CA ALA A 305 7.94 -15.72 1.24
C ALA A 305 8.82 -16.80 0.60
N ALA A 306 9.50 -17.61 1.43
CA ALA A 306 10.31 -18.74 0.97
C ALA A 306 9.46 -19.80 0.24
N GLU A 307 8.28 -20.13 0.77
CA GLU A 307 7.35 -21.07 0.12
C GLU A 307 6.83 -20.56 -1.23
N LEU A 308 6.58 -19.25 -1.36
CA LEU A 308 6.09 -18.66 -2.61
C LEU A 308 7.20 -18.46 -3.65
N GLY A 309 8.45 -18.27 -3.23
CA GLY A 309 9.62 -18.21 -4.10
C GLY A 309 9.65 -17.02 -5.07
N ASP A 310 8.84 -15.98 -4.85
CA ASP A 310 8.79 -14.78 -5.70
C ASP A 310 9.62 -13.64 -5.12
N GLU A 311 10.48 -13.06 -5.95
CA GLU A 311 11.39 -11.96 -5.57
C GLU A 311 10.63 -10.73 -5.06
N SER A 312 9.47 -10.39 -5.62
CA SER A 312 8.72 -9.19 -5.19
C SER A 312 8.03 -9.39 -3.84
N VAL A 313 7.60 -10.62 -3.54
CA VAL A 313 7.11 -11.00 -2.22
C VAL A 313 8.24 -10.89 -1.20
N GLY A 314 9.41 -11.46 -1.52
CA GLY A 314 10.62 -11.32 -0.70
C GLY A 314 11.00 -9.86 -0.47
N TYR A 315 10.97 -9.03 -1.51
CA TYR A 315 11.24 -7.59 -1.38
C TYR A 315 10.26 -6.89 -0.43
N GLY A 316 8.98 -7.25 -0.45
CA GLY A 316 7.98 -6.75 0.50
C GLY A 316 8.34 -7.06 1.95
N VAL A 317 8.77 -8.30 2.23
CA VAL A 317 9.28 -8.70 3.55
C VAL A 317 10.58 -7.94 3.88
N GLY A 318 11.45 -7.75 2.90
CA GLY A 318 12.68 -6.96 3.03
C GLY A 318 12.43 -5.50 3.40
N ASN A 319 11.35 -4.90 2.90
CA ASN A 319 10.89 -3.57 3.28
C ASN A 319 10.38 -3.55 4.74
N ASP A 320 9.67 -4.58 5.20
CA ASP A 320 9.24 -4.63 6.60
C ASP A 320 10.45 -4.77 7.56
N TYR A 321 11.47 -5.54 7.17
CA TYR A 321 12.75 -5.60 7.87
C TYR A 321 13.50 -4.26 7.87
N PHE A 322 13.49 -3.55 6.75
CA PHE A 322 14.05 -2.20 6.66
C PHE A 322 13.40 -1.27 7.68
N MET A 323 12.06 -1.21 7.69
CA MET A 323 11.31 -0.34 8.60
C MET A 323 11.57 -0.68 10.07
N LEU A 324 11.65 -1.97 10.40
CA LEU A 324 11.99 -2.42 11.75
C LEU A 324 13.45 -2.09 12.11
N GLY A 325 14.37 -2.21 11.15
CA GLY A 325 15.78 -1.81 11.31
C GLY A 325 15.95 -0.32 11.55
N LEU A 326 15.18 0.53 10.86
CA LEU A 326 15.14 1.97 11.14
C LEU A 326 14.66 2.24 12.58
N HIS A 327 13.61 1.54 13.03
CA HIS A 327 13.15 1.65 14.42
C HIS A 327 14.24 1.24 15.42
N ALA A 328 14.91 0.11 15.20
CA ALA A 328 16.01 -0.34 16.05
C ALA A 328 17.16 0.69 16.09
N ARG A 329 17.59 1.18 14.91
CA ARG A 329 18.71 2.13 14.81
C ARG A 329 18.39 3.48 15.43
N PHE A 330 17.27 4.07 15.05
CA PHE A 330 17.01 5.47 15.35
C PHE A 330 16.19 5.69 16.62
N ARG A 331 15.18 4.84 16.88
CA ARG A 331 14.34 4.96 18.07
C ARG A 331 14.97 4.29 19.28
N LEU A 332 15.46 3.05 19.11
CA LEU A 332 16.04 2.27 20.20
C LEU A 332 17.54 2.48 20.39
N ARG A 333 18.22 3.10 19.41
CA ARG A 333 19.69 3.28 19.40
C ARG A 333 20.46 1.96 19.58
N ASP A 334 19.91 0.90 18.98
CA ASP A 334 20.49 -0.44 19.00
C ASP A 334 21.09 -0.78 17.62
N ALA A 335 22.36 -0.42 17.45
CA ALA A 335 23.11 -0.65 16.22
C ALA A 335 23.24 -2.14 15.87
N ALA A 336 23.36 -3.02 16.87
CA ALA A 336 23.51 -4.45 16.65
C ALA A 336 22.21 -5.06 16.11
N ALA A 337 21.07 -4.75 16.74
CA ALA A 337 19.78 -5.20 16.25
C ALA A 337 19.46 -4.63 14.85
N ALA A 338 19.78 -3.35 14.62
CA ALA A 338 19.62 -2.71 13.32
C ALA A 338 20.44 -3.39 12.22
N ARG A 339 21.71 -3.72 12.49
CA ARG A 339 22.57 -4.46 11.56
C ARG A 339 21.93 -5.77 11.13
N ASP A 340 21.46 -6.56 12.09
CA ASP A 340 20.87 -7.88 11.81
C ASP A 340 19.58 -7.76 10.98
N LEU A 341 18.75 -6.75 11.27
CA LEU A 341 17.52 -6.48 10.53
C LEU A 341 17.80 -5.97 9.11
N PHE A 342 18.72 -5.02 8.94
CA PHE A 342 19.11 -4.55 7.61
C PHE A 342 19.79 -5.65 6.79
N ALA A 343 20.58 -6.54 7.43
CA ALA A 343 21.15 -7.69 6.75
C ALA A 343 20.07 -8.65 6.23
N LYS A 344 19.02 -8.92 7.01
CA LYS A 344 17.87 -9.69 6.53
C LYS A 344 17.14 -9.00 5.38
N GLY A 345 16.88 -7.69 5.48
CA GLY A 345 16.27 -6.94 4.38
C GLY A 345 17.14 -6.93 3.11
N ALA A 346 18.45 -6.81 3.26
CA ALA A 346 19.42 -6.85 2.17
C ALA A 346 19.50 -8.23 1.50
N ALA A 347 19.28 -9.32 2.25
CA ALA A 347 19.19 -10.67 1.69
C ALA A 347 18.00 -10.83 0.71
N TYR A 348 16.92 -10.07 0.94
CA TYR A 348 15.80 -9.92 -0.01
C TYR A 348 16.04 -8.85 -1.09
N ARG A 349 17.28 -8.39 -1.24
CA ARG A 349 17.69 -7.38 -2.23
C ARG A 349 16.94 -6.05 -2.08
N HIS A 350 16.51 -5.73 -0.86
CA HIS A 350 15.89 -4.44 -0.56
C HIS A 350 16.94 -3.32 -0.63
N ALA A 351 16.83 -2.43 -1.62
CA ALA A 351 17.83 -1.40 -1.91
C ALA A 351 18.15 -0.53 -0.69
N MET A 352 17.12 -0.06 0.02
CA MET A 352 17.31 0.80 1.19
C MET A 352 17.89 0.02 2.37
N SER A 353 17.68 -1.29 2.48
CA SER A 353 18.33 -2.11 3.52
C SER A 353 19.81 -2.30 3.24
N GLN A 354 20.19 -2.52 1.97
CA GLN A 354 21.60 -2.60 1.56
C GLN A 354 22.34 -1.30 1.86
N ILE A 355 21.74 -0.17 1.50
CA ILE A 355 22.25 1.16 1.80
C ILE A 355 22.33 1.39 3.32
N ALA A 356 21.26 1.11 4.07
CA ALA A 356 21.22 1.31 5.51
C ALA A 356 22.29 0.50 6.25
N LEU A 357 22.53 -0.73 5.79
CA LEU A 357 23.55 -1.61 6.33
C LEU A 357 24.97 -1.05 6.10
N ALA A 358 25.26 -0.59 4.88
CA ALA A 358 26.55 0.01 4.55
C ALA A 358 26.80 1.30 5.36
N ASP A 359 25.79 2.17 5.42
CA ASP A 359 25.83 3.43 6.19
C ASP A 359 26.00 3.18 7.70
N LEU A 360 25.33 2.16 8.25
CA LEU A 360 25.48 1.75 9.65
C LEU A 360 26.91 1.26 9.94
N PHE A 361 27.48 0.43 9.07
CA PHE A 361 28.86 -0.04 9.23
C PHE A 361 29.86 1.11 9.19
N GLU A 362 29.72 2.03 8.25
CA GLU A 362 30.62 3.17 8.07
C GLU A 362 30.54 4.17 9.24
N LEU A 363 29.33 4.64 9.54
CA LEU A 363 29.15 5.84 10.34
C LEU A 363 28.98 5.58 11.83
N GLU A 364 28.48 4.40 12.20
CA GLU A 364 28.14 4.06 13.59
C GLU A 364 29.05 2.96 14.13
N LEU A 365 29.18 1.84 13.41
CA LEU A 365 30.02 0.70 13.84
C LEU A 365 31.51 0.90 13.52
N LYS A 366 31.86 1.87 12.67
CA LYS A 366 33.23 2.17 12.23
C LYS A 366 33.96 0.98 11.62
N ASP A 367 33.21 0.05 11.02
CA ASP A 367 33.74 -1.11 10.30
C ASP A 367 33.86 -0.78 8.80
N LYS A 368 34.99 -0.18 8.44
CA LYS A 368 35.32 0.22 7.07
C LYS A 368 35.27 -0.96 6.08
N ALA A 369 35.71 -2.14 6.50
CA ALA A 369 35.77 -3.31 5.61
C ALA A 369 34.37 -3.85 5.31
N ALA A 370 33.52 -3.96 6.35
CA ALA A 370 32.13 -4.36 6.18
C ALA A 370 31.31 -3.32 5.39
N ALA A 371 31.54 -2.02 5.64
CA ALA A 371 30.93 -0.95 4.88
C ALA A 371 31.28 -1.03 3.38
N LEU A 372 32.57 -1.21 3.06
CA LEU A 372 33.04 -1.34 1.68
C LEU A 372 32.36 -2.52 0.98
N LYS A 373 32.34 -3.70 1.62
CA LYS A 373 31.67 -4.90 1.08
C LYS A 373 30.17 -4.67 0.85
N ALA A 374 29.50 -3.98 1.78
CA ALA A 374 28.07 -3.69 1.66
C ALA A 374 27.78 -2.70 0.51
N TYR A 375 28.58 -1.64 0.35
CA TYR A 375 28.44 -0.71 -0.78
C TYR A 375 28.77 -1.38 -2.12
N GLU A 376 29.77 -2.25 -2.18
CA GLU A 376 30.10 -3.03 -3.38
C GLU A 376 28.93 -3.93 -3.81
N ALA A 377 28.31 -4.64 -2.86
CA ALA A 377 27.13 -5.46 -3.13
C ALA A 377 25.92 -4.61 -3.61
N ALA A 378 25.70 -3.44 -3.02
CA ALA A 378 24.67 -2.50 -3.46
C ALA A 378 24.94 -1.98 -4.89
N LEU A 379 26.19 -1.62 -5.21
CA LEU A 379 26.57 -1.14 -6.53
C LEU A 379 26.43 -2.24 -7.59
N GLU A 380 26.82 -3.47 -7.24
CA GLU A 380 26.63 -4.64 -8.10
C GLU A 380 25.14 -4.79 -8.44
N GLU A 381 24.25 -4.80 -7.44
CA GLU A 381 22.81 -4.89 -7.65
C GLU A 381 22.27 -3.74 -8.49
N ALA A 382 22.66 -2.49 -8.20
CA ALA A 382 22.23 -1.30 -8.93
C ALA A 382 22.72 -1.30 -10.40
N SER A 383 23.79 -2.03 -10.70
CA SER A 383 24.38 -2.13 -12.04
C SER A 383 23.90 -3.35 -12.82
N ARG A 384 23.10 -4.24 -12.23
CA ARG A 384 22.56 -5.41 -12.95
C ARG A 384 21.63 -4.94 -14.07
N PRO A 385 21.71 -5.53 -15.27
CA PRO A 385 20.80 -5.22 -16.36
C PRO A 385 19.34 -5.40 -15.95
N THR A 386 18.52 -4.44 -16.31
CA THR A 386 17.08 -4.47 -16.01
C THR A 386 16.24 -5.12 -17.10
N GLU A 387 16.84 -5.47 -18.23
CA GLU A 387 16.13 -6.14 -19.31
C GLU A 387 15.53 -7.46 -18.81
N ARG A 388 14.22 -7.63 -19.05
CA ARG A 388 13.44 -8.84 -18.73
C ARG A 388 13.27 -9.19 -17.25
N ARG A 389 13.81 -8.41 -16.30
CA ARG A 389 13.43 -8.61 -14.89
C ARG A 389 12.11 -7.88 -14.64
N PRO A 390 11.17 -8.44 -13.86
CA PRO A 390 9.92 -7.74 -13.63
C PRO A 390 10.05 -6.76 -12.45
N PHE A 391 11.15 -6.78 -11.68
CA PHE A 391 11.35 -5.98 -10.46
C PHE A 391 12.75 -5.35 -10.41
N PHE A 392 12.84 -4.09 -9.93
CA PHE A 392 14.07 -3.29 -9.92
C PHE A 392 14.23 -2.49 -8.61
N PRO A 393 15.06 -2.94 -7.66
CA PRO A 393 15.16 -2.29 -6.35
C PRO A 393 15.78 -0.87 -6.41
N TYR A 394 16.63 -0.60 -7.41
CA TYR A 394 17.29 0.69 -7.64
C TYR A 394 16.73 1.48 -8.84
N GLY A 395 15.52 1.14 -9.31
CA GLY A 395 14.97 1.67 -10.56
C GLY A 395 15.52 1.00 -11.82
N GLY A 396 14.88 1.26 -12.96
CA GLY A 396 15.29 0.73 -14.27
C GLY A 396 16.66 1.27 -14.71
N SER A 397 17.46 0.48 -15.45
CA SER A 397 18.70 0.97 -16.05
C SER A 397 18.43 2.20 -16.91
N GLY A 398 19.26 3.23 -16.77
CA GLY A 398 19.14 4.49 -17.52
C GLY A 398 18.07 5.44 -16.98
N THR A 399 17.35 5.10 -15.92
CA THR A 399 16.55 6.07 -15.17
C THR A 399 17.46 7.00 -14.36
N ALA A 400 17.04 8.24 -14.14
CA ALA A 400 17.83 9.22 -13.38
C ALA A 400 18.15 8.72 -11.96
N GLY A 401 17.18 8.11 -11.27
CA GLY A 401 17.37 7.53 -9.94
C GLY A 401 18.39 6.39 -9.91
N ASN A 402 18.38 5.49 -10.91
CA ASN A 402 19.38 4.42 -11.01
C ASN A 402 20.78 4.98 -11.27
N ASP A 403 20.90 5.94 -12.18
CA ASP A 403 22.16 6.62 -12.49
C ASP A 403 22.75 7.31 -11.24
N PHE A 404 21.88 7.93 -10.42
CA PHE A 404 22.27 8.47 -9.12
C PHE A 404 22.80 7.40 -8.16
N TYR A 405 22.05 6.32 -7.93
CA TYR A 405 22.51 5.26 -7.04
C TYR A 405 23.87 4.70 -7.47
N ARG A 406 24.06 4.43 -8.76
CA ARG A 406 25.33 3.90 -9.27
C ARG A 406 26.48 4.87 -9.06
N ALA A 407 26.30 6.14 -9.38
CA ALA A 407 27.34 7.15 -9.23
C ALA A 407 27.68 7.43 -7.76
N TRP A 408 26.67 7.50 -6.89
CA TRP A 408 26.86 7.70 -5.47
C TRP A 408 27.55 6.50 -4.81
N LEU A 409 27.07 5.27 -5.04
CA LEU A 409 27.66 4.07 -4.44
C LEU A 409 29.11 3.87 -4.88
N ALA A 410 29.44 4.15 -6.15
CA ALA A 410 30.82 4.15 -6.64
C ALA A 410 31.69 5.17 -5.89
N GLN A 411 31.16 6.37 -5.61
CA GLN A 411 31.87 7.38 -4.84
C GLN A 411 32.08 6.96 -3.37
N GLU A 412 31.11 6.30 -2.74
CA GLU A 412 31.30 5.82 -1.36
C GLU A 412 32.38 4.74 -1.27
N ILE A 413 32.43 3.85 -2.25
CA ILE A 413 33.51 2.85 -2.39
C ILE A 413 34.87 3.55 -2.54
N GLU A 414 34.97 4.56 -3.41
CA GLU A 414 36.21 5.33 -3.59
C GLU A 414 36.61 6.08 -2.31
N TYR A 415 35.65 6.74 -1.65
CA TYR A 415 35.88 7.45 -0.39
C TYR A 415 36.39 6.50 0.70
N LEU A 416 35.75 5.34 0.87
CA LEU A 416 36.23 4.35 1.83
C LEU A 416 37.63 3.87 1.47
N ARG A 417 37.93 3.58 0.19
CA ARG A 417 39.27 3.10 -0.21
C ARG A 417 40.35 4.15 0.02
N THR A 418 40.11 5.40 -0.34
CA THR A 418 41.14 6.45 -0.43
C THR A 418 41.13 7.45 0.72
N GLY A 419 40.03 7.55 1.45
CA GLY A 419 39.76 8.64 2.41
C GLY A 419 39.54 10.01 1.75
N ARG A 420 39.56 10.10 0.42
CA ARG A 420 39.46 11.36 -0.31
C ARG A 420 38.00 11.71 -0.57
N PRO A 421 37.53 12.89 -0.13
CA PRO A 421 36.18 13.35 -0.44
C PRO A 421 36.00 13.62 -1.94
N PHE A 422 34.74 13.68 -2.37
CA PHE A 422 34.36 13.90 -3.75
C PHE A 422 34.91 15.22 -4.33
N GLN A 423 35.53 15.12 -5.50
CA GLN A 423 36.05 16.25 -6.29
C GLN A 423 35.68 16.14 -7.79
N GLY A 424 34.80 15.20 -8.14
CA GLY A 424 34.48 14.87 -9.53
C GLY A 424 33.39 15.75 -10.15
N ARG A 425 32.91 15.33 -11.33
CA ARG A 425 31.75 15.93 -12.01
C ARG A 425 30.48 15.12 -11.69
N ILE A 426 29.39 15.81 -11.37
CA ILE A 426 28.04 15.23 -11.27
C ILE A 426 27.21 15.73 -12.46
N PRO A 427 26.73 14.84 -13.36
CA PRO A 427 25.83 15.23 -14.45
C PRO A 427 24.47 15.74 -13.95
N GLU A 428 23.81 16.62 -14.71
CA GLU A 428 22.47 17.15 -14.37
C GLU A 428 21.45 16.02 -14.19
N LYS A 429 21.48 15.01 -15.07
CA LYS A 429 20.63 13.82 -14.95
C LYS A 429 20.79 13.08 -13.61
N VAL A 430 22.02 13.01 -13.09
CA VAL A 430 22.31 12.37 -11.79
C VAL A 430 21.77 13.22 -10.64
N ILE A 431 21.86 14.56 -10.74
CA ILE A 431 21.28 15.48 -9.76
C ILE A 431 19.75 15.35 -9.73
N ALA A 432 19.10 15.26 -10.89
CA ALA A 432 17.66 15.00 -10.95
C ALA A 432 17.30 13.68 -10.25
N GLY A 433 18.07 12.62 -10.51
CA GLY A 433 17.92 11.33 -9.84
C GLY A 433 18.07 11.37 -8.33
N PHE A 434 18.99 12.19 -7.81
CA PHE A 434 19.14 12.42 -6.37
C PHE A 434 17.85 12.98 -5.74
N PHE A 435 17.26 14.02 -6.34
CA PHE A 435 16.02 14.60 -5.82
C PHE A 435 14.82 13.66 -5.98
N ASP A 436 14.72 12.94 -7.09
CA ASP A 436 13.69 11.91 -7.28
C ASP A 436 13.77 10.84 -6.18
N VAL A 437 14.98 10.39 -5.84
CA VAL A 437 15.20 9.42 -4.76
C VAL A 437 14.84 10.00 -3.40
N LEU A 438 15.26 11.23 -3.09
CA LEU A 438 14.91 11.89 -1.84
C LEU A 438 13.40 12.02 -1.66
N ILE A 439 12.72 12.59 -2.65
CA ILE A 439 11.26 12.81 -2.62
C ILE A 439 10.51 11.48 -2.57
N GLY A 440 10.95 10.49 -3.35
CA GLY A 440 10.30 9.18 -3.41
C GLY A 440 10.39 8.38 -2.10
N ASN A 441 11.41 8.62 -1.27
CA ASN A 441 11.67 7.82 -0.08
C ASN A 441 11.46 8.56 1.25
N VAL A 442 11.31 9.89 1.25
CA VAL A 442 11.12 10.68 2.47
C VAL A 442 10.00 10.15 3.37
N GLY A 443 8.92 9.64 2.78
CA GLY A 443 7.77 9.09 3.50
C GLY A 443 8.10 7.92 4.43
N TYR A 444 9.07 7.05 4.07
CA TYR A 444 9.50 5.95 4.94
C TYR A 444 10.11 6.45 6.24
N PHE A 445 10.79 7.58 6.18
CA PHE A 445 11.53 8.10 7.31
C PHE A 445 10.64 8.90 8.25
N VAL A 446 9.65 9.65 7.72
CA VAL A 446 8.78 10.52 8.51
C VAL A 446 8.15 9.73 9.67
N ASP A 447 7.53 8.58 9.39
CA ASP A 447 6.84 7.79 10.42
C ASP A 447 7.76 7.11 11.46
N THR A 448 9.07 7.04 11.18
CA THR A 448 10.05 6.43 12.09
C THR A 448 10.80 7.44 12.93
N LEU A 449 10.99 8.65 12.41
CA LEU A 449 11.85 9.68 12.98
C LEU A 449 11.11 10.98 13.36
N ALA A 450 9.81 11.11 13.05
CA ALA A 450 9.04 12.32 13.37
C ALA A 450 9.01 12.65 14.87
N ALA A 451 9.17 11.67 15.76
CA ALA A 451 9.26 11.92 17.19
C ALA A 451 10.57 12.64 17.59
N ASP A 452 11.64 12.47 16.81
CA ASP A 452 12.99 12.95 17.13
C ASP A 452 13.42 14.15 16.27
N VAL A 453 12.75 14.38 15.13
CA VAL A 453 12.98 15.53 14.24
C VAL A 453 11.79 16.47 14.34
N PRO A 454 11.99 17.75 14.72
CA PRO A 454 10.92 18.75 14.70
C PRO A 454 10.51 19.02 13.25
N MET A 455 9.59 18.20 12.75
CA MET A 455 9.02 18.33 11.42
C MET A 455 7.73 19.12 11.54
N ASP A 456 7.60 20.15 10.71
CA ASP A 456 6.31 20.77 10.39
C ASP A 456 5.49 19.79 9.54
N VAL A 457 5.02 18.73 10.20
CA VAL A 457 4.04 17.81 9.62
C VAL A 457 2.71 18.51 9.79
N LEU A 458 2.04 18.84 8.69
CA LEU A 458 0.67 19.33 8.79
C LEU A 458 -0.13 18.25 9.54
N PRO A 459 -0.86 18.58 10.62
CA PRO A 459 -1.78 17.64 11.22
C PRO A 459 -2.75 17.23 10.10
N SER A 460 -2.64 15.98 9.63
CA SER A 460 -3.56 15.50 8.61
C SER A 460 -4.92 15.42 9.29
N ALA A 461 -5.80 16.38 9.03
CA ALA A 461 -7.22 16.27 9.31
C ALA A 461 -7.80 15.21 8.34
N GLY A 462 -7.45 13.95 8.57
CA GLY A 462 -7.88 12.80 7.79
C GLY A 462 -8.72 11.90 8.67
N PHE A 463 -9.92 11.58 8.21
CA PHE A 463 -10.81 10.56 8.77
C PHE A 463 -10.03 9.38 9.35
N ALA A 464 -10.35 8.96 10.58
CA ALA A 464 -9.65 7.91 11.35
C ALA A 464 -9.49 6.54 10.63
N SER A 465 -10.06 6.37 9.44
CA SER A 465 -10.06 5.14 8.66
C SER A 465 -9.26 5.20 7.34
N VAL A 466 -8.66 6.34 6.95
CA VAL A 466 -7.85 6.43 5.72
C VAL A 466 -6.45 6.88 6.09
N ALA A 467 -5.49 5.94 6.08
CA ALA A 467 -4.08 6.26 6.25
C ALA A 467 -3.63 7.18 5.10
N VAL A 468 -3.55 8.48 5.38
CA VAL A 468 -2.93 9.44 4.46
C VAL A 468 -1.46 9.03 4.31
N PRO A 469 -0.98 8.73 3.09
CA PRO A 469 0.40 8.34 2.87
C PRO A 469 1.35 9.36 3.49
N ALA A 470 2.45 8.93 4.10
CA ALA A 470 3.37 9.83 4.81
C ALA A 470 3.90 10.99 3.93
N TYR A 471 4.02 10.79 2.61
CA TYR A 471 4.38 11.87 1.67
C TYR A 471 3.31 12.97 1.56
N ALA A 472 2.03 12.64 1.75
CA ALA A 472 0.93 13.60 1.77
C ALA A 472 0.79 14.32 3.12
N ARG A 473 1.57 13.91 4.14
CA ARG A 473 1.70 14.64 5.42
C ARG A 473 2.84 15.67 5.39
N MET A 474 3.75 15.57 4.43
CA MET A 474 4.59 16.71 4.09
C MET A 474 3.69 17.78 3.47
N ALA A 475 3.97 19.06 3.78
CA ALA A 475 3.19 20.19 3.25
C ALA A 475 2.91 20.03 1.75
N PRO A 476 1.75 20.50 1.23
CA PRO A 476 1.47 20.41 -0.20
C PRO A 476 2.66 20.91 -1.01
N ALA A 477 2.94 20.25 -2.14
CA ALA A 477 4.03 20.67 -3.02
C ALA A 477 3.89 22.17 -3.26
N ALA A 478 4.96 22.92 -2.97
CA ALA A 478 4.93 24.37 -3.12
C ALA A 478 4.53 24.68 -4.56
N THR A 479 3.47 25.46 -4.73
CA THR A 479 2.98 25.89 -6.04
C THR A 479 3.51 27.27 -6.41
N SER A 480 3.95 28.02 -5.39
CA SER A 480 4.50 29.36 -5.49
C SER A 480 5.75 29.52 -4.62
N TRP A 481 6.48 30.62 -4.79
CA TRP A 481 7.59 30.98 -3.91
C TRP A 481 7.10 31.39 -2.51
N ASP A 482 5.91 31.98 -2.42
CA ASP A 482 5.29 32.35 -1.14
C ASP A 482 4.99 31.10 -0.29
N ASP A 483 4.59 29.99 -0.93
CA ASP A 483 4.43 28.71 -0.25
C ASP A 483 5.75 28.23 0.37
N VAL A 484 6.86 28.39 -0.37
CA VAL A 484 8.22 28.02 0.11
C VAL A 484 8.60 28.88 1.30
N GLN A 485 8.35 30.19 1.23
CA GLN A 485 8.63 31.12 2.32
C GLN A 485 7.81 30.81 3.57
N ALA A 486 6.50 30.60 3.43
CA ALA A 486 5.64 30.19 4.54
C ALA A 486 6.09 28.83 5.13
N SER A 487 6.53 27.92 4.27
CA SER A 487 7.15 26.65 4.66
C SER A 487 8.45 26.83 5.46
N PHE A 488 9.28 27.80 5.10
CA PHE A 488 10.51 28.14 5.83
C PHE A 488 10.23 28.78 7.19
N GLU A 489 9.24 29.67 7.26
CA GLU A 489 8.84 30.37 8.48
C GLU A 489 8.27 29.43 9.54
N ARG A 490 7.65 28.32 9.13
CA ARG A 490 7.13 27.29 10.04
C ARG A 490 8.20 26.40 10.69
N ILE A 491 9.46 26.46 10.24
CA ILE A 491 10.53 25.65 10.84
C ILE A 491 10.91 26.23 12.20
N GLU A 492 10.69 25.46 13.27
CA GLU A 492 11.10 25.81 14.64
C GLU A 492 12.62 25.90 14.75
N ARG A 493 13.16 27.10 14.92
CA ARG A 493 14.62 27.33 14.98
C ARG A 493 15.20 27.19 16.38
N ALA A 494 14.37 27.35 17.41
CA ALA A 494 14.80 27.26 18.80
C ALA A 494 15.37 25.86 19.10
N GLY A 495 16.65 25.82 19.46
CA GLY A 495 17.34 24.56 19.75
C GLY A 495 17.53 23.63 18.55
N LEU A 496 17.29 24.09 17.32
CA LEU A 496 17.22 23.21 16.14
C LEU A 496 18.55 22.50 15.87
N ALA A 497 19.67 23.20 15.95
CA ALA A 497 21.00 22.61 15.77
C ALA A 497 21.24 21.49 16.80
N GLN A 498 20.92 21.71 18.08
CA GLN A 498 21.07 20.70 19.13
C GLN A 498 20.14 19.50 18.93
N LYS A 499 18.90 19.71 18.45
CA LYS A 499 17.97 18.62 18.13
C LYS A 499 18.54 17.77 16.99
N LEU A 500 18.99 18.39 15.90
CA LEU A 500 19.59 17.70 14.75
C LEU A 500 20.91 17.00 15.10
N GLU A 501 21.69 17.56 16.03
CA GLU A 501 22.91 16.92 16.53
C GLU A 501 22.66 15.59 17.26
N LYS A 502 21.46 15.35 17.79
CA LYS A 502 21.11 14.08 18.45
C LYS A 502 20.78 12.95 17.46
N LEU A 503 20.55 13.26 16.19
CA LEU A 503 20.33 12.25 15.16
C LEU A 503 21.63 11.50 14.90
N PRO A 504 21.65 10.15 14.83
CA PRO A 504 22.90 9.45 14.59
C PRO A 504 23.42 9.81 13.18
N PRO A 505 24.75 9.85 12.98
CA PRO A 505 25.32 10.14 11.67
C PRO A 505 24.81 9.10 10.67
N SER A 506 24.08 9.57 9.65
CA SER A 506 23.48 8.72 8.63
C SER A 506 23.05 9.54 7.43
N ARG A 507 23.35 9.05 6.22
CA ARG A 507 22.76 9.60 4.99
C ARG A 507 21.23 9.40 4.97
N LEU A 508 20.72 8.39 5.67
CA LEU A 508 19.29 8.17 5.83
C LEU A 508 18.63 9.24 6.70
N ALA A 509 19.34 9.73 7.72
CA ALA A 509 18.84 10.84 8.53
C ALA A 509 18.72 12.14 7.71
N LEU A 510 19.53 12.32 6.66
CA LEU A 510 19.44 13.48 5.77
C LEU A 510 18.12 13.55 5.01
N PHE A 511 17.45 12.42 4.69
CA PHE A 511 16.13 12.47 4.04
C PHE A 511 15.13 13.37 4.78
N LEU A 512 15.20 13.38 6.11
CA LEU A 512 14.34 14.24 6.93
C LEU A 512 15.03 15.51 7.38
N ALA A 513 16.32 15.44 7.67
CA ALA A 513 17.05 16.56 8.22
C ALA A 513 17.33 17.65 7.18
N LEU A 514 17.33 17.37 5.86
CA LEU A 514 17.66 18.37 4.84
C LEU A 514 16.79 19.64 4.93
N ARG A 515 15.48 19.46 5.15
CA ARG A 515 14.53 20.56 5.30
C ARG A 515 14.86 21.46 6.51
N PRO A 516 14.92 20.96 7.75
CA PRO A 516 15.32 21.78 8.90
C PRO A 516 16.78 22.23 8.85
N ILE A 517 17.71 21.43 8.31
CA ILE A 517 19.12 21.85 8.11
C ILE A 517 19.18 23.13 7.29
N SER A 518 18.35 23.25 6.25
CA SER A 518 18.35 24.45 5.39
C SER A 518 18.04 25.75 6.13
N ALA A 519 17.47 25.69 7.34
CA ALA A 519 17.15 26.85 8.17
C ALA A 519 18.23 27.25 9.19
N LEU A 520 19.35 26.53 9.22
CA LEU A 520 20.46 26.80 10.13
C LEU A 520 21.44 27.84 9.57
N PRO A 521 22.30 28.43 10.44
CA PRO A 521 23.46 29.19 10.00
C PRO A 521 24.41 28.35 9.13
N ALA A 522 25.14 29.00 8.21
CA ALA A 522 26.01 28.31 7.26
C ALA A 522 27.03 27.34 7.90
N PRO A 523 27.73 27.69 9.02
CA PRO A 523 28.66 26.76 9.66
C PRO A 523 27.99 25.48 10.19
N ASP A 524 26.76 25.60 10.70
CA ASP A 524 26.00 24.47 11.23
C ASP A 524 25.47 23.57 10.10
N ILE A 525 25.05 24.16 8.97
CA ILE A 525 24.70 23.41 7.76
C ILE A 525 25.88 22.52 7.35
N LEU A 526 27.06 23.12 7.18
CA LEU A 526 28.26 22.41 6.72
C LEU A 526 28.70 21.32 7.69
N ARG A 527 28.63 21.60 9.00
CA ARG A 527 29.00 20.65 10.05
C ARG A 527 28.07 19.43 10.08
N LEU A 528 26.75 19.63 9.97
CA LEU A 528 25.78 18.53 9.96
C LEU A 528 25.83 17.70 8.68
N LEU A 529 26.05 18.36 7.53
CA LEU A 529 26.28 17.66 6.26
C LEU A 529 27.56 16.83 6.31
N ALA A 530 28.70 17.40 6.73
CA ALA A 530 29.97 16.68 6.80
C ALA A 530 29.93 15.45 7.74
N ARG A 531 29.12 15.53 8.81
CA ARG A 531 28.91 14.41 9.74
C ARG A 531 28.11 13.26 9.12
N SER A 532 27.13 13.58 8.28
CA SER A 532 26.18 12.60 7.75
C SER A 532 26.54 12.12 6.34
N ASP A 533 27.35 12.88 5.62
CA ASP A 533 27.83 12.62 4.26
C ASP A 533 29.34 12.97 4.18
N PRO A 534 30.21 12.15 4.81
CA PRO A 534 31.65 12.43 4.87
C PRO A 534 32.33 12.39 3.50
N SER A 535 31.82 11.59 2.55
CA SER A 535 32.27 11.59 1.15
C SER A 535 31.99 12.93 0.46
N GLY A 536 30.96 13.66 0.92
CA GLY A 536 30.53 14.94 0.39
C GLY A 536 29.74 14.84 -0.92
N TYR A 537 29.34 13.63 -1.35
CA TYR A 537 28.65 13.45 -2.62
C TYR A 537 27.23 14.02 -2.59
N TRP A 538 26.46 13.72 -1.55
CA TRP A 538 25.10 14.25 -1.38
C TRP A 538 25.14 15.75 -1.13
N SER A 539 26.11 16.20 -0.35
CA SER A 539 26.38 17.61 -0.07
C SER A 539 26.67 18.36 -1.35
N ALA A 540 27.45 17.78 -2.27
CA ALA A 540 27.69 18.36 -3.60
C ALA A 540 26.41 18.43 -4.45
N CYS A 541 25.54 17.41 -4.42
CA CYS A 541 24.23 17.45 -5.10
C CYS A 541 23.33 18.57 -4.55
N VAL A 542 23.21 18.68 -3.23
CA VAL A 542 22.36 19.68 -2.55
C VAL A 542 22.90 21.09 -2.77
N LEU A 543 24.15 21.33 -2.38
CA LEU A 543 24.74 22.66 -2.36
C LEU A 543 25.12 23.14 -3.78
N GLY A 544 25.46 22.22 -4.68
CA GLY A 544 25.61 22.52 -6.11
C GLY A 544 24.29 23.00 -6.72
N THR A 545 23.18 22.34 -6.41
CA THR A 545 21.84 22.75 -6.86
C THR A 545 21.44 24.12 -6.30
N VAL A 546 21.69 24.37 -5.01
CA VAL A 546 21.45 25.70 -4.41
C VAL A 546 22.26 26.77 -5.14
N SER A 547 23.55 26.54 -5.38
CA SER A 547 24.42 27.49 -6.09
C SER A 547 23.93 27.74 -7.52
N TYR A 548 23.56 26.69 -8.26
CA TYR A 548 22.99 26.78 -9.61
C TYR A 548 21.73 27.64 -9.65
N LEU A 549 20.74 27.30 -8.82
CA LEU A 549 19.44 28.00 -8.80
C LEU A 549 19.60 29.44 -8.32
N SER A 550 20.47 29.68 -7.33
CA SER A 550 20.77 31.04 -6.85
C SER A 550 21.35 31.90 -7.98
N SER A 551 22.22 31.34 -8.83
CA SER A 551 22.85 32.08 -9.93
C SER A 551 21.86 32.55 -11.01
N LYS A 552 20.67 31.93 -11.09
CA LYS A 552 19.59 32.29 -12.02
C LYS A 552 18.61 33.33 -11.48
N GLY A 553 18.76 33.80 -10.23
CA GLY A 553 17.86 34.79 -9.64
C GLY A 553 16.38 34.35 -9.68
N ALA A 554 15.49 35.19 -10.21
CA ALA A 554 14.05 34.94 -10.26
C ALA A 554 13.68 33.67 -11.07
N ALA A 555 14.39 33.40 -12.18
CA ALA A 555 14.17 32.19 -12.98
C ALA A 555 14.52 30.92 -12.18
N GLY A 556 15.57 30.99 -11.36
CA GLY A 556 15.96 29.90 -10.46
C GLY A 556 14.92 29.62 -9.39
N ARG A 557 14.26 30.65 -8.85
CA ARG A 557 13.13 30.48 -7.91
C ARG A 557 11.99 29.70 -8.54
N GLN A 558 11.54 30.10 -9.73
CA GLN A 558 10.46 29.41 -10.45
C GLN A 558 10.83 27.95 -10.76
N GLU A 559 12.06 27.71 -11.21
CA GLU A 559 12.56 26.37 -11.48
C GLU A 559 12.62 25.49 -10.23
N SER A 560 13.07 26.04 -9.10
CA SER A 560 13.16 25.34 -7.83
C SER A 560 11.80 24.94 -7.24
N VAL A 561 10.75 25.72 -7.52
CA VAL A 561 9.37 25.37 -7.18
C VAL A 561 8.88 24.26 -8.11
N ARG A 562 9.05 24.45 -9.44
CA ARG A 562 8.61 23.50 -10.46
C ARG A 562 9.19 22.09 -10.27
N ASN A 563 10.46 21.98 -9.89
CA ASN A 563 11.13 20.69 -9.70
C ASN A 563 11.08 20.17 -8.24
N GLY A 564 10.41 20.88 -7.32
CA GLY A 564 10.28 20.48 -5.92
C GLY A 564 11.52 20.69 -5.04
N THR A 565 12.64 21.19 -5.57
CA THR A 565 13.87 21.43 -4.79
C THR A 565 13.61 22.39 -3.62
N ALA A 566 12.86 23.47 -3.86
CA ALA A 566 12.56 24.45 -2.82
C ALA A 566 11.69 23.89 -1.69
N HIS A 567 10.92 22.82 -1.95
CA HIS A 567 10.17 22.12 -0.91
C HIS A 567 11.09 21.36 0.06
N LEU A 568 12.17 20.75 -0.47
CA LEU A 568 13.17 20.07 0.35
C LEU A 568 14.16 21.04 1.01
N LEU A 569 14.38 22.21 0.42
CA LEU A 569 15.35 23.21 0.85
C LEU A 569 14.70 24.59 1.03
N PRO A 570 13.71 24.74 1.93
CA PRO A 570 12.98 26.00 2.08
C PRO A 570 13.87 27.16 2.57
N GLY A 571 15.05 26.87 3.13
CA GLY A 571 16.10 27.86 3.41
C GLY A 571 16.54 28.69 2.20
N MET A 572 16.25 28.26 0.97
CA MET A 572 16.45 29.09 -0.23
C MET A 572 15.60 30.38 -0.19
N ALA A 573 14.47 30.39 0.51
CA ALA A 573 13.61 31.56 0.72
C ALA A 573 14.00 32.39 1.95
N ALA A 574 15.07 32.02 2.66
CA ALA A 574 15.55 32.78 3.79
C ALA A 574 15.98 34.20 3.36
N PRO A 575 15.76 35.22 4.22
CA PRO A 575 16.19 36.58 3.93
C PRO A 575 17.72 36.68 3.86
N GLY A 576 18.21 37.69 3.13
CA GLY A 576 19.63 37.94 2.91
C GLY A 576 20.10 37.56 1.50
N ASN A 577 21.16 38.22 1.03
CA ASN A 577 21.80 37.94 -0.25
C ASN A 577 23.33 38.05 -0.11
N PRO A 578 24.06 36.93 0.04
CA PRO A 578 23.56 35.55 0.11
C PRO A 578 22.84 35.27 1.43
N ASN A 579 21.84 34.39 1.41
CA ASN A 579 21.28 33.81 2.63
C ASN A 579 22.19 32.68 3.17
N ALA A 580 21.91 32.18 4.38
CA ALA A 580 22.75 31.19 5.04
C ALA A 580 22.99 29.92 4.22
N LEU A 581 21.97 29.42 3.52
CA LEU A 581 22.10 28.23 2.67
C LEU A 581 22.97 28.50 1.43
N SER A 582 22.79 29.64 0.76
CA SER A 582 23.64 30.07 -0.34
C SER A 582 25.09 30.32 0.12
N SER A 583 25.30 30.86 1.32
CA SER A 583 26.63 31.00 1.92
C SER A 583 27.30 29.66 2.19
N ALA A 584 26.56 28.68 2.75
CA ALA A 584 27.05 27.32 2.95
C ALA A 584 27.43 26.69 1.60
N ALA A 585 26.60 26.87 0.56
CA ALA A 585 26.90 26.36 -0.76
C ALA A 585 28.20 26.91 -1.35
N SER A 586 28.39 28.23 -1.30
CA SER A 586 29.62 28.87 -1.77
C SER A 586 30.86 28.40 -1.00
N GLN A 587 30.77 28.32 0.33
CA GLN A 587 31.87 27.85 1.18
C GLN A 587 32.23 26.39 0.90
N PHE A 588 31.23 25.50 0.79
CA PHE A 588 31.45 24.08 0.47
C PHE A 588 32.13 23.91 -0.89
N LEU A 589 31.57 24.51 -1.95
CA LEU A 589 32.10 24.37 -3.31
C LEU A 589 33.54 24.90 -3.40
N ALA A 590 33.82 26.06 -2.80
CA ALA A 590 35.17 26.63 -2.74
C ALA A 590 36.15 25.70 -2.01
N SER A 591 35.76 25.18 -0.83
CA SER A 591 36.62 24.28 -0.04
C SER A 591 36.94 22.95 -0.74
N ARG A 592 36.12 22.55 -1.72
CA ARG A 592 36.27 21.31 -2.49
C ARG A 592 36.86 21.53 -3.89
N GLY A 593 37.12 22.78 -4.29
CA GLY A 593 37.49 23.11 -5.67
C GLY A 593 36.41 22.75 -6.69
N LEU A 594 35.15 22.66 -6.26
CA LEU A 594 34.00 22.33 -7.11
C LEU A 594 33.43 23.61 -7.72
N ARG A 595 32.87 23.48 -8.91
CA ARG A 595 32.17 24.57 -9.61
C ARG A 595 30.93 24.05 -10.31
N VAL A 596 29.90 24.87 -10.33
CA VAL A 596 28.69 24.63 -11.12
C VAL A 596 28.92 25.15 -12.53
N LYS A 597 28.60 24.32 -13.53
CA LYS A 597 28.59 24.72 -14.94
C LYS A 597 27.21 24.43 -15.52
N ALA A 598 26.67 25.36 -16.30
CA ALA A 598 25.53 25.06 -17.15
C ALA A 598 25.94 24.01 -18.18
N GLU A 599 25.07 23.04 -18.43
CA GLU A 599 25.27 22.11 -19.54
C GLU A 599 25.21 22.90 -20.85
N ALA A 600 26.28 22.84 -21.65
CA ALA A 600 26.28 23.41 -22.98
C ALA A 600 25.27 22.62 -23.80
N ARG A 601 24.19 23.28 -24.23
CA ARG A 601 23.14 22.69 -25.06
C ARG A 601 23.63 22.39 -26.47
#